data_AF-A0A2N5YN97-F1
#
_entry.id   AF-A0A2N5YN97-F1
#
_cell.length_a   1.000
_cell.length_b   1.000
_cell.length_c   1.000
_cell.angle_alpha   90.00
_cell.angle_beta   90.00
_cell.angle_gamma   90.00
#
_symmetry.space_group_name_H-M   'P 1'
#
loop_
_entity.id
_entity.type
_entity.pdbx_description
1 polymer ?
#
loop_
_entity_poly.entity_id
_entity_poly.type
_entity_poly.pdbx_seq_one_letter_code
_entity_poly.pdbx_strand_id
1 'polypeptide(L)'
;MIKIIIGIVFIVHGIAHISGFLAAFTKNRQGFKESSWLINESVFYRGNIARIFGVFWLISMLILIAGGLSVLFEWPYAFPLMMMGCLLSALVMLPWL
;
A
#
# COMPACT_ATOMS: atom_id res chain seq x y z
N MET A 1 1.68 18.25 16.80
CA MET A 1 1.56 16.80 17.14
C MET A 1 0.74 16.03 16.12
N ILE A 2 -0.50 16.43 15.80
CA ILE A 2 -1.38 15.73 14.85
C ILE A 2 -0.73 15.50 13.47
N LYS A 3 -0.03 16.51 12.94
CA LYS A 3 0.70 16.45 11.66
C LYS A 3 1.74 15.32 11.63
N ILE A 4 2.47 15.14 12.73
CA ILE A 4 3.49 14.09 12.85
C ILE A 4 2.83 12.71 12.84
N ILE A 5 1.75 12.54 13.61
CA ILE A 5 1.01 11.28 13.67
C ILE A 5 0.47 10.91 12.28
N ILE A 6 -0.21 11.84 11.60
CA ILE A 6 -0.75 11.62 10.26
C ILE A 6 0.37 11.28 9.27
N GLY A 7 1.45 12.07 9.24
CA GLY A 7 2.56 11.85 8.33
C GLY A 7 3.21 10.48 8.52
N ILE A 8 3.49 10.09 9.77
CA ILE A 8 4.08 8.78 10.10
C ILE A 8 3.14 7.64 9.71
N VAL A 9 1.84 7.74 10.01
CA VAL A 9 0.87 6.69 9.65
C VAL A 9 0.87 6.45 8.14
N PHE A 10 0.84 7.51 7.33
CA PHE A 10 0.87 7.40 5.87
C PHE A 10 2.18 6.83 5.35
N ILE A 11 3.32 7.23 5.92
CA ILE A 11 4.63 6.69 5.54
C ILE A 11 4.73 5.21 5.89
N VAL A 12 4.37 4.81 7.11
CA VAL A 12 4.43 3.42 7.57
C VAL A 12 3.48 2.54 6.76
N HIS A 13 2.23 3.00 6.56
CA HIS A 13 1.27 2.29 5.72
C HIS A 13 1.77 2.17 4.28
N GLY A 14 2.33 3.25 3.72
CA GLY A 14 2.98 3.24 2.41
C GLY A 14 4.11 2.20 2.34
N ILE A 15 5.04 2.18 3.29
CA ILE A 15 6.13 1.19 3.32
C ILE A 15 5.60 -0.24 3.40
N ALA A 16 4.50 -0.49 4.13
CA ALA A 16 3.89 -1.81 4.19
C ALA A 16 3.48 -2.33 2.80
N HIS A 17 3.19 -1.43 1.84
CA HIS A 17 2.87 -1.81 0.47
C HIS A 17 4.05 -2.44 -0.31
N ILE A 18 5.29 -2.35 0.18
CA ILE A 18 6.41 -3.05 -0.44
C ILE A 18 6.23 -4.57 -0.42
N SER A 19 5.50 -5.09 0.58
CA SER A 19 5.25 -6.52 0.72
C SER A 19 4.47 -7.09 -0.47
N GLY A 20 3.39 -6.42 -0.91
CA GLY A 20 2.60 -6.83 -2.05
C GLY A 20 3.38 -6.78 -3.38
N PHE A 21 4.18 -5.72 -3.58
CA PHE A 21 5.08 -5.65 -4.74
C PHE A 21 6.10 -6.80 -4.73
N LEU A 22 6.84 -6.99 -3.63
CA LEU A 22 7.83 -8.06 -3.54
C LEU A 22 7.20 -9.42 -3.74
N ALA A 23 6.01 -9.65 -3.20
CA ALA A 23 5.35 -10.94 -3.35
C ALA A 23 4.94 -11.22 -4.80
N ALA A 24 4.53 -10.21 -5.57
CA ALA A 24 4.19 -10.35 -6.99
C ALA A 24 5.40 -10.60 -7.91
N PHE A 25 6.59 -10.11 -7.52
CA PHE A 25 7.79 -10.12 -8.36
C PHE A 25 8.92 -11.04 -7.88
N THR A 26 8.80 -11.61 -6.67
CA THR A 26 9.80 -12.54 -6.11
C THR A 26 9.21 -13.91 -5.81
N LYS A 27 10.06 -14.87 -5.44
CA LYS A 27 9.62 -16.19 -4.99
C LYS A 27 9.16 -16.20 -3.52
N ASN A 28 9.26 -15.07 -2.81
CA ASN A 28 8.90 -14.98 -1.41
C ASN A 28 7.38 -14.96 -1.25
N ARG A 29 6.85 -15.94 -0.51
CA ARG A 29 5.45 -15.93 -0.09
C ARG A 29 5.34 -14.93 1.07
N GLN A 30 4.64 -13.83 0.86
CA GLN A 30 4.36 -12.84 1.91
C GLN A 30 2.93 -13.04 2.43
N GLY A 31 2.66 -14.13 3.16
CA GLY A 31 1.30 -14.42 3.64
C GLY A 31 1.04 -13.90 5.05
N PHE A 32 -0.23 -13.73 5.41
CA PHE A 32 -0.59 -13.69 6.83
C PHE A 32 -0.31 -15.07 7.44
N LYS A 33 0.28 -15.07 8.64
CA LYS A 33 0.50 -16.31 9.40
C LYS A 33 -0.83 -16.95 9.84
N GLU A 34 -1.87 -16.14 9.97
CA GLU A 34 -3.24 -16.52 10.32
C GLU A 34 -4.22 -15.89 9.32
N SER A 35 -5.32 -16.56 9.00
CA SER A 35 -6.34 -16.03 8.09
C SER A 35 -6.89 -14.70 8.63
N SER A 36 -6.76 -13.64 7.85
CA SER A 36 -7.37 -12.34 8.16
C SER A 36 -8.88 -12.46 7.98
N TRP A 37 -9.68 -11.87 8.88
CA TRP A 37 -11.13 -11.77 8.73
C TRP A 37 -11.57 -11.07 7.43
N LEU A 38 -10.65 -10.30 6.83
CA LEU A 38 -10.88 -9.50 5.62
C LEU A 38 -10.25 -10.12 4.38
N ILE A 39 -9.35 -11.10 4.54
CA ILE A 39 -8.61 -11.74 3.44
C ILE A 39 -8.63 -13.24 3.72
N ASN A 40 -9.59 -13.92 3.09
CA ASN A 40 -9.90 -15.33 3.33
C ASN A 40 -8.79 -16.30 2.90
N GLU A 41 -7.86 -15.86 2.06
CA GLU A 41 -6.83 -16.72 1.48
C GLU A 41 -5.44 -16.09 1.52
N SER A 42 -4.40 -16.93 1.40
CA SER A 42 -3.07 -16.43 1.07
C SER A 42 -3.16 -15.69 -0.27
N VAL A 43 -3.04 -14.37 -0.24
CA VAL A 43 -2.99 -13.46 -1.40
C VAL A 43 -2.21 -14.15 -2.54
N PHE A 44 -2.88 -14.57 -3.62
CA PHE A 44 -2.22 -15.37 -4.66
C PHE A 44 -1.15 -14.53 -5.37
N TYR A 45 0.11 -14.91 -5.19
CA TYR A 45 1.29 -14.11 -5.55
C TYR A 45 1.92 -14.47 -6.90
N ARG A 46 1.22 -15.21 -7.77
CA ARG A 46 1.77 -15.63 -9.08
C ARG A 46 0.77 -15.43 -10.21
N GLY A 47 1.28 -14.99 -11.36
CA GLY A 47 0.50 -14.75 -12.57
C GLY A 47 0.49 -13.29 -13.00
N ASN A 48 -0.11 -13.02 -14.16
CA ASN A 48 -0.15 -11.67 -14.74
C ASN A 48 -0.96 -10.69 -13.87
N ILE A 49 -2.06 -11.16 -13.26
CA ILE A 49 -2.89 -10.36 -12.36
C ILE A 49 -2.05 -9.91 -11.14
N ALA A 50 -1.33 -10.83 -10.50
CA ALA A 50 -0.47 -10.50 -9.37
C ALA A 50 0.59 -9.45 -9.73
N ARG A 51 1.20 -9.53 -10.92
CA ARG A 51 2.19 -8.54 -11.38
C ARG A 51 1.59 -7.17 -11.62
N ILE A 52 0.42 -7.09 -12.28
CA ILE A 52 -0.29 -5.83 -12.52
C ILE A 52 -0.63 -5.18 -11.18
N PHE A 53 -1.24 -5.93 -10.27
CA PHE A 53 -1.58 -5.40 -8.95
C PHE A 53 -0.34 -5.12 -8.10
N GLY A 54 0.74 -5.88 -8.24
CA GLY A 54 2.03 -5.58 -7.60
C GLY A 54 2.58 -4.21 -8.00
N VAL A 55 2.44 -3.80 -9.26
CA VAL A 55 2.78 -2.44 -9.70
C VAL A 55 1.85 -1.41 -9.04
N PHE A 56 0.56 -1.68 -8.92
CA PHE A 56 -0.35 -0.79 -8.19
C PHE A 56 -0.02 -0.69 -6.69
N TRP A 57 0.42 -1.77 -6.04
CA TRP A 57 0.96 -1.76 -4.67
C TRP A 57 2.17 -0.82 -4.58
N LEU A 58 3.11 -0.90 -5.54
CA LEU A 58 4.26 0.01 -5.61
C LEU A 58 3.85 1.48 -5.81
N ILE A 59 2.90 1.74 -6.71
CA ILE A 59 2.39 3.10 -6.93
C ILE A 59 1.70 3.63 -5.67
N SER A 60 0.91 2.80 -4.98
CA SER A 60 0.25 3.16 -3.72
C SER A 60 1.27 3.50 -2.63
N MET A 61 2.32 2.69 -2.47
CA MET A 61 3.46 2.98 -1.58
C MET A 61 4.03 4.37 -1.84
N LEU A 62 4.39 4.67 -3.08
CA LEU A 62 5.04 5.93 -3.44
C LEU A 62 4.13 7.13 -3.17
N ILE A 63 2.84 7.04 -3.52
CA ILE A 63 1.86 8.11 -3.30
C ILE A 63 1.60 8.34 -1.80
N LEU A 64 1.47 7.27 -1.02
CA LEU A 64 1.26 7.37 0.43
C LEU A 64 2.47 7.96 1.16
N ILE A 65 3.68 7.53 0.80
CA ILE A 65 4.92 8.12 1.32
C ILE A 65 5.00 9.60 0.93
N ALA A 66 4.75 9.94 -0.34
CA ALA A 66 4.74 11.33 -0.80
C ALA A 66 3.67 12.17 -0.08
N GLY A 67 2.49 11.61 0.19
CA GLY A 67 1.43 12.25 0.97
C GLY A 67 1.85 12.50 2.42
N GLY A 68 2.44 11.49 3.07
CA GLY A 68 2.96 11.61 4.43
C GLY A 68 4.11 12.63 4.54
N LEU A 69 5.05 12.62 3.59
CA LEU A 69 6.11 13.64 3.50
C LEU A 69 5.52 15.04 3.24
N SER A 70 4.53 15.15 2.36
CA SER A 70 3.85 16.43 2.10
C SER A 70 3.21 17.00 3.36
N VAL A 71 2.58 16.15 4.20
CA VAL A 71 2.08 16.55 5.51
C VAL A 71 3.22 17.04 6.39
N LEU A 72 4.31 16.27 6.53
CA LEU A 72 5.45 16.60 7.39
C LEU A 72 6.20 17.87 6.98
N PHE A 73 6.31 18.15 5.69
CA PHE A 73 7.02 19.29 5.14
C PHE A 73 6.12 20.44 4.67
N GLU A 74 4.81 20.38 4.95
CA GLU A 74 3.86 21.44 4.55
C GLU A 74 3.81 21.70 3.04
N TRP A 75 3.99 20.67 2.23
CA TRP A 75 3.83 20.79 0.78
C TRP A 75 2.34 20.92 0.42
N PRO A 76 1.99 21.69 -0.64
CA PRO A 76 0.60 22.03 -0.95
C PRO A 76 -0.25 20.86 -1.46
N TYR A 77 0.35 19.68 -1.69
CA TYR A 77 -0.29 18.52 -2.31
C TYR A 77 -0.65 17.41 -1.32
N ALA A 78 -0.56 17.66 0.00
CA ALA A 78 -0.81 16.65 1.01
C ALA A 78 -2.18 15.94 0.85
N PHE A 79 -3.27 16.72 0.79
CA PHE A 79 -4.62 16.18 0.68
C PHE A 79 -4.84 15.33 -0.60
N PRO A 80 -4.56 15.84 -1.82
CA PRO A 80 -4.79 15.03 -3.03
C PRO A 80 -3.93 13.77 -3.06
N LEU A 81 -2.67 13.83 -2.63
CA LEU A 81 -1.80 12.64 -2.56
C LEU A 81 -2.34 11.60 -1.59
N MET A 82 -2.72 12.00 -0.38
CA MET A 82 -3.29 11.08 0.61
C MET A 82 -4.56 10.42 0.10
N MET A 83 -5.47 11.18 -0.51
CA MET A 83 -6.73 10.65 -1.06
C MET A 83 -6.47 9.64 -2.18
N MET A 84 -5.63 9.98 -3.15
CA MET A 84 -5.25 9.07 -4.24
C MET A 84 -4.57 7.80 -3.70
N GLY A 85 -3.67 7.95 -2.73
CA GLY A 85 -2.99 6.85 -2.07
C GLY A 85 -3.96 5.90 -1.37
N CYS A 86 -4.94 6.43 -0.64
CA CYS A 86 -6.00 5.65 0.01
C CYS A 86 -6.88 4.91 -1.00
N LEU A 87 -7.34 5.59 -2.05
CA LEU A 87 -8.17 4.98 -3.08
C LEU A 87 -7.43 3.84 -3.79
N LEU A 88 -6.16 4.07 -4.14
CA LEU A 88 -5.34 3.04 -4.76
C LEU A 88 -5.03 1.91 -3.78
N SER A 89 -4.77 2.22 -2.51
CA SER A 89 -4.57 1.23 -1.44
C SER A 89 -5.79 0.33 -1.26
N ALA A 90 -7.01 0.84 -1.46
CA ALA A 90 -8.23 0.02 -1.42
C ALA A 90 -8.39 -0.78 -2.72
N LEU A 91 -8.13 -0.18 -3.88
CA LEU A 91 -8.21 -0.83 -5.18
C LEU A 91 -7.28 -2.04 -5.27
N VAL A 92 -6.09 -1.96 -4.68
CA VAL A 92 -5.15 -3.08 -4.63
C VAL A 92 -5.56 -4.19 -3.67
N MET A 93 -6.73 -4.15 -3.06
CA MET A 93 -7.27 -5.29 -2.32
C MET A 93 -8.28 -6.10 -3.14
N LEU A 94 -8.83 -5.52 -4.22
CA LEU A 94 -9.95 -6.10 -4.98
C LEU A 94 -9.75 -7.54 -5.47
N PRO A 95 -8.58 -7.97 -5.96
CA PRO A 95 -8.38 -9.37 -6.39
C PRO A 95 -8.38 -10.39 -5.25
N TRP A 96 -8.38 -9.92 -4.00
CA TRP A 96 -8.15 -10.73 -2.80
C TRP A 96 -9.28 -10.60 -1.78
N LEU A 97 -10.35 -9.87 -2.13
CA LEU A 97 -11.66 -9.86 -1.46
C LEU A 97 -12.55 -10.94 -2.07
#